data_AF-A0A6F8V617-F1
#
_entry.id   AF-A0A6F8V617-F1
#
_cell.length_a   1.000
_cell.length_b   1.000
_cell.length_c   1.000
_cell.angle_alpha   90.00
_cell.angle_beta   90.00
_cell.angle_gamma   90.00
#
_symmetry.space_group_name_H-M   'P 1'
#
loop_
_entity.id
_entity.type
_entity.pdbx_description
1 polymer ?
#
loop_
_entity_poly.entity_id
_entity_poly.type
_entity_poly.pdbx_seq_one_letter_code
_entity_poly.pdbx_strand_id
1 'polypeptide(L)'
;MQPVPRTPMPAPLWMKLPGGRFGTAYDGLTDTLPLMTYFDGQADPRASRSLKTGESSSVVVAFEEEDELTVEEDTASWIIWHEYDGLRQRIADGEFTPTTAAQYLLRYGAVRISKGKGAVYHRLAQRGQTFSRLGIGDRVSLPELVASRRFKILSDSAYRQVVARKLRGQIKKFRFWACVAACVQLHVHNKTALGERILTLLEGEREQQQGAIQAKLKAGMMDAVLTLCNQRLRVKENTNQPEEFRYYRAVRARFMRHLSECLKPENGGVIRDVIWELRVLSSAHGTTKTGFYYVDSNRPTAKGLLNRLLMRMVKQVV
;
A
#
# COMPACT_ATOMS: atom_id res chain seq x y z
N MET A 1 -13.19 -21.31 -41.64
CA MET A 1 -13.02 -19.84 -41.77
C MET A 1 -11.72 -19.57 -42.51
N GLN A 2 -11.75 -18.83 -43.62
CA GLN A 2 -10.51 -18.39 -44.27
C GLN A 2 -9.79 -17.40 -43.32
N PRO A 3 -8.48 -17.56 -43.06
CA PRO A 3 -7.77 -16.69 -42.15
C PRO A 3 -7.73 -15.27 -42.74
N VAL A 4 -8.32 -14.32 -42.02
CA VAL A 4 -8.28 -12.90 -42.38
C VAL A 4 -6.80 -12.47 -42.42
N PRO A 5 -6.32 -11.88 -43.52
CA PRO A 5 -4.93 -11.42 -43.62
C PRO A 5 -4.65 -10.41 -42.51
N ARG A 6 -3.62 -10.69 -41.70
CA ARG A 6 -3.24 -9.85 -40.57
C ARG A 6 -2.72 -8.51 -41.10
N THR A 7 -3.40 -7.43 -40.72
CA THR A 7 -2.90 -6.07 -40.94
C THR A 7 -1.59 -5.90 -40.18
N PRO A 8 -0.52 -5.40 -40.82
CA PRO A 8 0.75 -5.18 -40.14
C PRO A 8 0.56 -4.16 -39.02
N MET A 9 1.09 -4.48 -37.84
CA MET A 9 1.00 -3.59 -36.69
C MET A 9 1.79 -2.30 -36.98
N PRO A 10 1.21 -1.10 -36.75
CA PRO A 10 1.90 0.15 -37.01
C PRO A 10 3.15 0.28 -36.12
N ALA A 11 4.14 1.03 -36.60
CA ALA A 11 5.37 1.27 -35.85
C ALA A 11 5.06 1.93 -34.49
N PRO A 12 5.69 1.48 -33.40
CA PRO A 12 5.39 2.00 -32.07
C PRO A 12 5.84 3.46 -31.93
N LEU A 13 4.97 4.26 -31.34
CA LEU A 13 5.23 5.64 -30.97
C LEU A 13 5.24 5.79 -29.45
N TRP A 14 6.14 6.62 -28.96
CA TRP A 14 6.36 6.80 -27.53
C TRP A 14 5.98 8.22 -27.12
N MET A 15 4.91 8.36 -26.37
CA MET A 15 4.50 9.64 -25.81
C MET A 15 5.17 9.87 -24.45
N LYS A 16 5.83 11.02 -24.29
CA LYS A 16 6.26 11.48 -22.97
C LYS A 16 5.05 12.00 -22.20
N LEU A 17 4.68 11.32 -21.12
CA LEU A 17 3.63 11.78 -20.22
C LEU A 17 4.09 13.07 -19.47
N PRO A 18 3.22 14.08 -19.31
CA PRO A 18 3.51 15.26 -18.50
C PRO A 18 3.73 14.85 -17.04
N GLY A 19 4.63 15.51 -16.31
CA GLY A 19 4.99 15.10 -14.94
C GLY A 19 3.76 15.06 -14.01
N GLY A 20 3.50 13.90 -13.41
CA GLY A 20 2.38 13.65 -12.50
C GLY A 20 2.47 12.22 -11.95
N ARG A 21 1.84 11.96 -10.79
CA ARG A 21 1.72 10.59 -10.25
C ARG A 21 0.70 9.83 -11.10
N PHE A 22 1.17 9.04 -12.05
CA PHE A 22 0.34 8.08 -12.80
C PHE A 22 0.40 6.72 -12.13
N GLY A 23 -0.73 6.00 -12.09
CA GLY A 23 -0.82 4.75 -11.34
C GLY A 23 -0.99 5.03 -9.85
N THR A 24 -1.96 5.89 -9.52
CA THR A 24 -2.41 6.03 -8.13
C THR A 24 -3.01 4.71 -7.64
N ALA A 25 -3.19 4.56 -6.33
CA ALA A 25 -3.82 3.38 -5.74
C ALA A 25 -5.27 3.15 -6.23
N TYR A 26 -5.86 4.12 -6.93
CA TYR A 26 -7.22 4.11 -7.45
C TYR A 26 -7.27 4.09 -8.99
N ASP A 27 -6.12 3.96 -9.67
CA ASP A 27 -6.08 3.86 -11.12
C ASP A 27 -6.10 2.40 -11.59
N GLY A 28 -6.68 2.19 -12.77
CA GLY A 28 -6.75 0.90 -13.47
C GLY A 28 -8.01 0.14 -13.13
N LEU A 29 -7.87 -1.16 -12.95
CA LEU A 29 -8.96 -2.03 -12.51
C LEU A 29 -9.18 -2.00 -10.98
N THR A 30 -8.54 -1.08 -10.25
CA THR A 30 -8.72 -0.94 -8.80
C THR A 30 -10.17 -0.67 -8.45
N ASP A 31 -10.67 -1.40 -7.46
CA ASP A 31 -12.08 -1.38 -7.10
C ASP A 31 -12.26 -0.84 -5.69
N THR A 32 -12.91 0.33 -5.60
CA THR A 32 -13.25 0.95 -4.31
C THR A 32 -14.66 0.58 -3.87
N LEU A 33 -15.48 -0.05 -4.71
CA LEU A 33 -16.87 -0.35 -4.35
C LEU A 33 -16.95 -1.36 -3.20
N PRO A 34 -16.27 -2.52 -3.22
CA PRO A 34 -16.26 -3.47 -2.10
C PRO A 34 -15.77 -2.84 -0.79
N LEU A 35 -14.86 -1.88 -0.88
CA LEU A 35 -14.34 -1.10 0.25
C LEU A 35 -15.39 -0.17 0.87
N MET A 36 -16.30 0.35 0.05
CA MET A 36 -17.32 1.31 0.46
C MET A 36 -18.63 0.63 0.88
N THR A 37 -18.95 -0.52 0.30
CA THR A 37 -20.25 -1.20 0.50
C THR A 37 -20.21 -2.35 1.50
N TYR A 38 -19.04 -2.95 1.78
CA TYR A 38 -18.94 -4.12 2.65
C TYR A 38 -17.77 -4.03 3.63
N PHE A 39 -18.01 -4.38 4.90
CA PHE A 39 -16.94 -4.50 5.90
C PHE A 39 -16.02 -5.66 5.53
N ASP A 40 -14.71 -5.41 5.42
CA ASP A 40 -13.68 -6.38 4.98
C ASP A 40 -13.83 -6.87 3.51
N GLY A 41 -14.51 -6.12 2.62
CA GLY A 41 -14.65 -6.49 1.21
C GLY A 41 -13.32 -6.68 0.44
N GLN A 42 -12.22 -6.15 0.96
CA GLN A 42 -10.86 -6.39 0.43
C GLN A 42 -10.32 -7.80 0.69
N ALA A 43 -10.85 -8.49 1.70
CA ALA A 43 -10.44 -9.83 2.09
C ALA A 43 -11.32 -10.93 1.49
N ASP A 44 -12.49 -10.56 0.94
CA ASP A 44 -13.38 -11.50 0.26
C ASP A 44 -12.97 -11.71 -1.20
N PRO A 45 -12.52 -12.93 -1.59
CA PRO A 45 -12.11 -13.23 -2.96
C PRO A 45 -13.25 -13.15 -3.98
N ARG A 46 -14.52 -13.17 -3.54
CA ARG A 46 -15.68 -12.98 -4.42
C ARG A 46 -15.91 -11.53 -4.78
N ALA A 47 -15.54 -10.62 -3.88
CA ALA A 47 -15.78 -9.19 -4.04
C ALA A 47 -14.57 -8.47 -4.66
N SER A 48 -13.36 -8.90 -4.34
CA SER A 48 -12.14 -8.28 -4.85
C SER A 48 -10.96 -9.25 -4.94
N ARG A 49 -9.98 -8.89 -5.77
CA ARG A 49 -8.75 -9.66 -5.98
C ARG A 49 -7.53 -8.79 -5.74
N SER A 50 -6.55 -9.32 -5.00
CA SER A 50 -5.26 -8.65 -4.83
C SER A 50 -4.33 -9.00 -5.99
N LEU A 51 -3.86 -7.98 -6.72
CA LEU A 51 -2.85 -8.11 -7.77
C LEU A 51 -1.56 -7.42 -7.34
N LYS A 52 -0.44 -8.15 -7.43
CA LYS A 52 0.89 -7.57 -7.23
C LYS A 52 1.37 -6.91 -8.51
N THR A 53 1.52 -5.59 -8.49
CA THR A 53 2.01 -4.82 -9.64
C THR A 53 3.30 -4.11 -9.23
N GLY A 54 4.45 -4.74 -9.48
CA GLY A 54 5.74 -4.21 -9.02
C GLY A 54 5.89 -4.31 -7.50
N GLU A 55 6.17 -3.19 -6.82
CA GLU A 55 6.37 -3.13 -5.36
C GLU A 55 5.06 -3.02 -4.56
N SER A 56 3.95 -2.62 -5.19
CA SER A 56 2.65 -2.45 -4.51
C SER A 56 1.66 -3.56 -4.89
N SER A 57 0.90 -4.05 -3.90
CA SER A 57 -0.31 -4.83 -4.12
C SER A 57 -1.52 -3.91 -4.23
N SER A 58 -2.30 -4.07 -5.29
CA SER A 58 -3.53 -3.31 -5.52
C SER A 58 -4.74 -4.23 -5.41
N VAL A 59 -5.79 -3.76 -4.75
CA VAL A 59 -7.09 -4.44 -4.72
C VAL A 59 -7.87 -4.05 -5.97
N VAL A 60 -8.22 -5.06 -6.76
CA VAL A 60 -8.80 -4.96 -8.09
C VAL A 60 -10.15 -5.67 -8.11
N VAL A 61 -11.01 -5.31 -9.07
CA VAL A 61 -12.30 -5.97 -9.30
C VAL A 61 -12.11 -7.49 -9.36
N ALA A 62 -13.04 -8.25 -8.78
CA ALA A 62 -13.07 -9.70 -8.93
C ALA A 62 -13.34 -10.07 -10.39
N PHE A 63 -12.52 -10.98 -10.94
CA PHE A 63 -12.69 -11.52 -12.29
C PHE A 63 -12.27 -12.98 -12.29
N GLU A 64 -12.89 -13.75 -13.18
CA GLU A 64 -12.55 -15.15 -13.42
C GLU A 64 -11.42 -15.27 -14.44
N GLU A 65 -10.60 -16.33 -14.29
CA GLU A 65 -9.50 -16.60 -15.20
C GLU A 65 -9.70 -17.88 -16.00
N GLU A 66 -9.53 -17.78 -17.32
CA GLU A 66 -9.54 -18.91 -18.25
C GLU A 66 -8.21 -19.00 -19.01
N ASP A 67 -8.01 -20.02 -19.84
CA ASP A 67 -6.77 -20.16 -20.61
C ASP A 67 -6.67 -19.11 -21.73
N GLU A 68 -7.82 -18.69 -22.26
CA GLU A 68 -7.96 -17.64 -23.27
C GLU A 68 -8.88 -16.51 -22.79
N LEU A 69 -8.90 -15.39 -23.51
CA LEU A 69 -9.86 -14.32 -23.26
C LEU A 69 -11.20 -14.76 -23.86
N THR A 70 -12.16 -15.07 -23.01
CA THR A 70 -13.49 -15.55 -23.41
C THR A 70 -14.59 -14.59 -22.96
N VAL A 71 -15.70 -14.66 -23.67
CA VAL A 71 -16.92 -13.91 -23.37
C VAL A 71 -18.00 -14.93 -23.05
N GLU A 72 -18.66 -14.80 -21.91
CA GLU A 72 -19.76 -15.67 -21.51
C GLU A 72 -21.05 -15.24 -22.23
N GLU A 73 -21.58 -16.12 -23.08
CA GLU A 73 -22.70 -15.81 -23.98
C GLU A 73 -24.00 -15.51 -23.23
N ASP A 74 -24.36 -16.31 -22.22
CA ASP A 74 -25.59 -16.12 -21.45
C ASP A 74 -25.60 -14.78 -20.71
N THR A 75 -24.51 -14.47 -20.01
CA THR A 75 -24.33 -13.19 -19.30
C THR A 75 -24.30 -12.02 -20.27
N ALA A 76 -23.59 -12.13 -21.40
CA ALA A 76 -23.56 -11.09 -22.41
C ALA A 76 -24.95 -10.86 -23.04
N SER A 77 -25.70 -11.93 -23.30
CA SER A 77 -27.06 -11.84 -23.83
C SER A 77 -28.00 -11.14 -22.84
N TRP A 78 -27.88 -11.45 -21.55
CA TRP A 78 -28.70 -10.82 -20.52
C TRP A 78 -28.43 -9.31 -20.45
N ILE A 79 -27.16 -8.89 -20.47
CA ILE A 79 -26.76 -7.48 -20.49
C ILE A 79 -27.36 -6.76 -21.70
N ILE A 80 -27.29 -7.37 -22.89
CA ILE A 80 -27.82 -6.78 -24.13
C ILE A 80 -29.35 -6.66 -24.09
N TRP A 81 -30.05 -7.68 -23.63
CA TRP A 81 -31.51 -7.73 -23.72
C TRP A 81 -32.23 -7.03 -22.56
N HIS A 82 -31.61 -6.95 -21.37
CA HIS A 82 -32.28 -6.47 -20.15
C HIS A 82 -31.69 -5.18 -19.58
N GLU A 83 -30.38 -4.94 -19.72
CA GLU A 83 -29.72 -3.78 -19.10
C GLU A 83 -29.32 -2.70 -20.10
N TYR A 84 -29.28 -3.02 -21.39
CA TYR A 84 -28.73 -2.14 -22.43
C TYR A 84 -29.37 -0.75 -22.46
N ASP A 85 -30.70 -0.67 -22.33
CA ASP A 85 -31.40 0.62 -22.35
C ASP A 85 -31.01 1.52 -21.16
N GLY A 86 -30.85 0.93 -19.97
CA GLY A 86 -30.36 1.65 -18.79
C GLY A 86 -28.88 2.03 -18.91
N LEU A 87 -28.04 1.12 -19.39
CA LEU A 87 -26.62 1.38 -19.61
C LEU A 87 -26.40 2.49 -20.64
N ARG A 88 -27.21 2.51 -21.71
CA ARG A 88 -27.14 3.53 -22.76
C ARG A 88 -27.41 4.93 -22.21
N GLN A 89 -28.39 5.09 -21.34
CA GLN A 89 -28.68 6.37 -20.68
C GLN A 89 -27.51 6.79 -19.79
N ARG A 90 -26.99 5.89 -18.96
CA ARG A 90 -25.86 6.17 -18.05
C ARG A 90 -24.55 6.49 -18.78
N ILE A 91 -24.34 5.91 -19.96
CA ILE A 91 -23.22 6.28 -20.85
C ILE A 91 -23.41 7.70 -21.40
N ALA A 92 -24.64 8.05 -21.79
CA ALA A 92 -24.95 9.41 -22.26
C ALA A 92 -24.76 10.45 -21.14
N ASP A 93 -25.08 10.09 -19.90
CA ASP A 93 -24.87 10.92 -18.70
C ASP A 93 -23.39 10.99 -18.28
N GLY A 94 -22.51 10.22 -18.91
CA GLY A 94 -21.07 10.23 -18.65
C GLY A 94 -20.64 9.45 -17.40
N GLU A 95 -21.52 8.66 -16.80
CA GLU A 95 -21.20 7.83 -15.63
C GLU A 95 -20.22 6.70 -15.96
N PHE A 96 -20.28 6.19 -17.19
CA PHE A 96 -19.43 5.11 -17.67
C PHE A 96 -18.24 5.62 -18.48
N THR A 97 -17.05 5.52 -17.88
CA THR A 97 -15.78 5.58 -18.61
C THR A 97 -15.44 4.19 -19.17
N PRO A 98 -14.58 4.09 -20.20
CA PRO A 98 -14.16 2.79 -20.73
C PRO A 98 -13.59 1.84 -19.66
N THR A 99 -12.99 2.39 -18.61
CA THR A 99 -12.47 1.59 -17.49
C THR A 99 -13.56 1.11 -16.55
N THR A 100 -14.56 1.94 -16.22
CA THR A 100 -15.68 1.49 -15.38
C THR A 100 -16.56 0.50 -16.13
N ALA A 101 -16.69 0.62 -17.46
CA ALA A 101 -17.34 -0.38 -18.30
C ALA A 101 -16.56 -1.71 -18.30
N ALA A 102 -15.22 -1.68 -18.39
CA ALA A 102 -14.41 -2.90 -18.28
C ALA A 102 -14.56 -3.55 -16.89
N GLN A 103 -14.55 -2.75 -15.82
CA GLN A 103 -14.80 -3.24 -14.45
C GLN A 103 -16.18 -3.89 -14.31
N TYR A 104 -17.20 -3.30 -14.92
CA TYR A 104 -18.55 -3.85 -14.96
C TYR A 104 -18.54 -5.24 -15.60
N LEU A 105 -18.08 -5.35 -16.84
CA LEU A 105 -18.08 -6.61 -17.59
C LEU A 105 -17.28 -7.72 -16.88
N LEU A 106 -16.16 -7.36 -16.25
CA LEU A 106 -15.35 -8.30 -15.47
C LEU A 106 -16.07 -8.77 -14.21
N ARG A 107 -16.77 -7.87 -13.51
CA ARG A 107 -17.49 -8.19 -12.27
C ARG A 107 -18.67 -9.13 -12.51
N TYR A 108 -19.42 -8.92 -13.59
CA TYR A 108 -20.58 -9.74 -13.91
C TYR A 108 -20.20 -11.09 -14.56
N GLY A 109 -18.92 -11.34 -14.82
CA GLY A 109 -18.45 -12.59 -15.45
C GLY A 109 -18.62 -12.61 -16.97
N ALA A 110 -19.15 -11.54 -17.57
CA ALA A 110 -19.33 -11.44 -19.02
C ALA A 110 -18.02 -11.55 -19.79
N VAL A 111 -16.91 -11.10 -19.20
CA VAL A 111 -15.55 -11.24 -19.77
C VAL A 111 -14.65 -11.94 -18.76
N ARG A 112 -13.97 -13.00 -19.21
CA ARG A 112 -12.98 -13.74 -18.40
C ARG A 112 -11.58 -13.46 -18.93
N ILE A 113 -10.64 -13.17 -18.03
CA ILE A 113 -9.27 -12.78 -18.39
C ILE A 113 -8.40 -14.03 -18.50
N SER A 114 -7.52 -14.10 -19.51
CA SER A 114 -6.56 -15.21 -19.59
C SER A 114 -5.64 -15.26 -18.36
N LYS A 115 -5.41 -16.46 -17.79
CA LYS A 115 -4.59 -16.71 -16.60
C LYS A 115 -3.26 -15.95 -16.62
N GLY A 116 -2.97 -15.26 -15.52
CA GLY A 116 -1.70 -14.53 -15.34
C GLY A 116 -1.60 -13.20 -16.08
N LYS A 117 -2.61 -12.81 -16.88
CA LYS A 117 -2.63 -11.50 -17.55
C LYS A 117 -3.35 -10.40 -16.75
N GLY A 118 -3.90 -10.69 -15.57
CA GLY A 118 -4.59 -9.69 -14.73
C GLY A 118 -3.78 -8.41 -14.48
N ALA A 119 -2.49 -8.53 -14.17
CA ALA A 119 -1.60 -7.38 -13.96
C ALA A 119 -1.38 -6.55 -15.25
N VAL A 120 -1.40 -7.21 -16.42
CA VAL A 120 -1.27 -6.54 -17.73
C VAL A 120 -2.52 -5.72 -18.02
N TYR A 121 -3.71 -6.31 -17.84
CA TYR A 121 -4.98 -5.61 -18.05
C TYR A 121 -5.18 -4.47 -17.04
N HIS A 122 -4.75 -4.65 -15.80
CA HIS A 122 -4.73 -3.58 -14.81
C HIS A 122 -3.88 -2.38 -15.29
N ARG A 123 -2.66 -2.61 -15.76
CA ARG A 123 -1.80 -1.55 -16.33
C ARG A 123 -2.37 -0.94 -17.61
N LEU A 124 -3.06 -1.74 -18.43
CA LEU A 124 -3.72 -1.25 -19.63
C LEU A 124 -4.86 -0.29 -19.28
N ALA A 125 -5.69 -0.66 -18.30
CA ALA A 125 -6.73 0.21 -17.77
C ALA A 125 -6.16 1.51 -17.18
N GLN A 126 -5.05 1.44 -16.43
CA GLN A 126 -4.36 2.64 -15.90
C GLN A 126 -3.93 3.60 -17.02
N ARG A 127 -3.41 3.05 -18.12
CA ARG A 127 -3.03 3.83 -19.30
C ARG A 127 -4.25 4.46 -19.96
N GLY A 128 -5.33 3.72 -20.13
CA GLY A 128 -6.59 4.22 -20.69
C GLY A 128 -7.16 5.39 -19.89
N GLN A 129 -7.24 5.27 -18.57
CA GLN A 129 -7.66 6.38 -17.69
C GLN A 129 -6.73 7.59 -17.80
N THR A 130 -5.42 7.34 -17.89
CA THR A 130 -4.43 8.42 -18.06
C THR A 130 -4.64 9.16 -19.37
N PHE A 131 -4.88 8.46 -20.48
CA PHE A 131 -5.16 9.08 -21.76
C PHE A 131 -6.46 9.88 -21.74
N SER A 132 -7.51 9.33 -21.14
CA SER A 132 -8.77 10.05 -20.92
C SER A 132 -8.57 11.36 -20.14
N ARG A 133 -7.82 11.33 -19.03
CA ARG A 133 -7.46 12.54 -18.25
C ARG A 133 -6.66 13.57 -19.04
N LEU A 134 -5.84 13.12 -20.00
CA LEU A 134 -5.09 14.01 -20.89
C LEU A 134 -5.95 14.56 -22.05
N GLY A 135 -7.22 14.15 -22.14
CA GLY A 135 -8.11 14.49 -23.25
C GLY A 135 -7.79 13.74 -24.55
N ILE A 136 -7.02 12.65 -24.45
CA ILE A 136 -6.73 11.72 -25.54
C ILE A 136 -7.80 10.64 -25.47
N GLY A 137 -8.96 10.93 -26.05
CA GLY A 137 -10.07 9.98 -26.16
C GLY A 137 -10.29 9.51 -27.60
N ASP A 138 -11.33 8.71 -27.83
CA ASP A 138 -11.65 8.10 -29.13
C ASP A 138 -11.90 9.10 -30.26
N ARG A 139 -12.13 10.38 -29.91
CA ARG A 139 -12.37 11.46 -30.87
C ARG A 139 -11.10 12.04 -31.50
N VAL A 140 -9.92 11.80 -30.93
CA VAL A 140 -8.65 12.33 -31.45
C VAL A 140 -7.93 11.20 -32.16
N SER A 141 -7.76 11.34 -33.48
CA SER A 141 -7.05 10.33 -34.25
C SER A 141 -5.55 10.34 -33.94
N LEU A 142 -4.88 9.19 -34.08
CA LEU A 142 -3.44 9.10 -33.86
C LEU A 142 -2.61 10.06 -34.75
N PRO A 143 -2.93 10.26 -36.05
CA PRO A 143 -2.27 11.27 -36.87
C PRO A 143 -2.43 12.70 -36.34
N GLU A 144 -3.63 13.08 -35.89
CA GLU A 144 -3.87 14.40 -35.27
C GLU A 144 -3.07 14.55 -33.97
N LEU A 145 -2.99 13.49 -33.16
CA LEU A 145 -2.20 13.50 -31.93
C LEU A 145 -0.70 13.70 -32.22
N VAL A 146 -0.18 13.05 -33.26
CA VAL A 146 1.22 13.19 -33.70
C VAL A 146 1.51 14.57 -34.28
N ALA A 147 0.57 15.13 -35.04
CA ALA A 147 0.66 16.50 -35.52
C ALA A 147 0.56 17.54 -34.39
N SER A 148 -0.16 17.21 -33.32
CA SER A 148 -0.31 18.09 -32.17
C SER A 148 1.04 18.31 -31.46
N ARG A 149 1.47 19.57 -31.33
CA ARG A 149 2.64 19.94 -30.51
C ARG A 149 2.36 19.88 -29.01
N ARG A 150 1.15 19.51 -28.61
CA ARG A 150 0.70 19.44 -27.21
C ARG A 150 1.45 18.35 -26.43
N PHE A 151 1.75 17.23 -27.08
CA PHE A 151 2.46 16.11 -26.47
C PHE A 151 3.77 15.83 -27.19
N LYS A 152 4.81 15.50 -26.42
CA LYS A 152 6.10 15.10 -27.01
C LYS A 152 6.05 13.63 -27.37
N ILE A 153 5.78 13.35 -28.64
CA ILE A 153 5.77 12.00 -29.21
C ILE A 153 7.10 11.73 -29.91
N LEU A 154 7.65 10.54 -29.67
CA LEU A 154 8.94 10.10 -30.18
C LEU A 154 8.74 8.83 -31.01
N SER A 155 9.54 8.70 -32.07
CA SER A 155 9.72 7.42 -32.75
C SER A 155 10.45 6.41 -31.86
N ASP A 156 10.36 5.13 -32.20
CA ASP A 156 11.06 4.07 -31.45
C ASP A 156 12.58 4.27 -31.42
N SER A 157 13.18 4.71 -32.54
CA SER A 157 14.62 4.99 -32.60
C SER A 157 15.02 6.14 -31.67
N ALA A 158 14.25 7.23 -31.68
CA ALA A 158 14.48 8.38 -30.80
C ALA A 158 14.29 8.01 -29.32
N TYR A 159 13.28 7.20 -29.00
CA TYR A 159 13.06 6.70 -27.65
C TYR A 159 14.23 5.83 -27.16
N ARG A 160 14.69 4.86 -27.97
CA ARG A 160 15.84 4.00 -27.63
C ARG A 160 17.10 4.82 -27.35
N GLN A 161 17.34 5.88 -28.11
CA GLN A 161 18.48 6.78 -27.86
C GLN A 161 18.36 7.51 -26.51
N VAL A 162 17.17 7.99 -26.15
CA VAL A 162 16.92 8.64 -24.85
C VAL A 162 17.13 7.64 -23.70
N VAL A 163 16.61 6.41 -23.84
CA VAL A 163 16.82 5.34 -22.85
C VAL A 163 18.30 5.00 -22.71
N ALA A 164 19.02 4.82 -23.81
CA ALA A 164 20.45 4.53 -23.79
C ALA A 164 21.28 5.65 -23.14
N ARG A 165 20.90 6.93 -23.32
CA ARG A 165 21.54 8.05 -22.61
C ARG A 165 21.26 8.00 -21.11
N LYS A 166 20.01 7.72 -20.70
CA LYS A 166 19.65 7.58 -19.28
C LYS A 166 20.39 6.41 -18.62
N LEU A 167 20.42 5.24 -19.26
CA LEU A 167 21.12 4.06 -18.75
C LEU A 167 22.62 4.34 -18.60
N ARG A 168 23.26 4.95 -19.60
CA ARG A 168 24.66 5.37 -19.48
C ARG A 168 24.90 6.33 -18.32
N GLY A 169 23.99 7.28 -18.08
CA GLY A 169 24.05 8.17 -16.92
C GLY A 169 23.93 7.42 -15.59
N GLN A 170 23.02 6.45 -15.49
CA GLN A 170 22.86 5.62 -14.29
C GLN A 170 24.08 4.72 -14.05
N ILE A 171 24.63 4.11 -15.11
CA ILE A 171 25.88 3.32 -15.01
C ILE A 171 27.04 4.18 -14.52
N LYS A 172 27.17 5.42 -15.02
CA LYS A 172 28.21 6.34 -14.53
C LYS A 172 28.03 6.68 -13.04
N LYS A 173 26.80 6.96 -12.60
CA LYS A 173 26.49 7.18 -11.18
C LYS A 173 26.81 5.96 -10.33
N PHE A 174 26.41 4.77 -10.79
CA PHE A 174 26.70 3.52 -10.10
C PHE A 174 28.21 3.29 -9.97
N ARG A 175 28.97 3.45 -11.05
CA ARG A 175 30.44 3.34 -11.03
C ARG A 175 31.07 4.31 -10.04
N PHE A 176 30.63 5.56 -10.02
CA PHE A 176 31.10 6.55 -9.05
C PHE A 176 30.86 6.08 -7.61
N TRP A 177 29.64 5.68 -7.27
CA TRP A 177 29.32 5.22 -5.92
C TRP A 177 29.99 3.90 -5.55
N ALA A 178 30.19 2.99 -6.50
CA ALA A 178 30.95 1.76 -6.30
C ALA A 178 32.43 2.06 -6.00
N CYS A 179 33.05 3.02 -6.71
CA CYS A 179 34.40 3.47 -6.40
C CYS A 179 34.50 4.11 -5.02
N VAL A 180 33.53 4.96 -4.66
CA VAL A 180 33.46 5.56 -3.31
C VAL A 180 33.36 4.47 -2.25
N ALA A 181 32.45 3.51 -2.42
CA ALA A 181 32.28 2.40 -1.48
C ALA A 181 33.57 1.55 -1.35
N ALA A 182 34.24 1.25 -2.47
CA ALA A 182 35.50 0.52 -2.46
C ALA A 182 36.61 1.30 -1.73
N CYS A 183 36.70 2.62 -1.93
CA CYS A 183 37.65 3.48 -1.22
C CYS A 183 37.38 3.48 0.28
N VAL A 184 36.11 3.61 0.70
CA VAL A 184 35.73 3.53 2.11
C VAL A 184 36.10 2.19 2.71
N GLN A 185 35.81 1.07 2.03
CA GLN A 185 36.19 -0.26 2.48
C GLN A 185 37.71 -0.42 2.63
N LEU A 186 38.49 0.14 1.71
CA LEU A 186 39.95 0.11 1.78
C LEU A 186 40.47 0.92 2.98
N HIS A 187 39.92 2.11 3.22
CA HIS A 187 40.27 2.93 4.39
C HIS A 187 39.93 2.27 5.72
N VAL A 188 38.82 1.52 5.77
CA VAL A 188 38.40 0.71 6.93
C VAL A 188 39.31 -0.50 7.11
N HIS A 189 39.62 -1.24 6.04
CA HIS A 189 40.51 -2.39 6.10
C HIS A 189 41.91 -2.01 6.59
N ASN A 190 42.43 -0.88 6.10
CA ASN A 190 43.75 -0.37 6.46
C ASN A 190 43.76 0.43 7.77
N LYS A 191 42.63 0.52 8.50
CA LYS A 191 42.50 1.25 9.78
C LYS A 191 43.08 2.67 9.74
N THR A 192 42.79 3.39 8.66
CA THR A 192 43.21 4.79 8.54
C THR A 192 42.33 5.70 9.40
N ALA A 193 42.85 6.84 9.86
CA ALA A 193 42.08 7.81 10.66
C ALA A 193 40.78 8.27 9.98
N LEU A 194 40.77 8.33 8.65
CA LEU A 194 39.56 8.61 7.86
C LEU A 194 38.55 7.46 7.93
N GLY A 195 39.00 6.21 7.87
CA GLY A 195 38.15 5.03 8.00
C GLY A 195 37.48 4.96 9.37
N GLU A 196 38.23 5.21 10.45
CA GLU A 196 37.70 5.27 11.82
C GLU A 196 36.68 6.42 11.98
N ARG A 197 36.98 7.60 11.42
CA ARG A 197 36.03 8.72 11.41
C ARG A 197 34.73 8.38 10.66
N ILE A 198 34.81 7.66 9.55
CA ILE A 198 33.61 7.23 8.81
C ILE A 198 32.80 6.22 9.64
N LEU A 199 33.44 5.26 10.28
CA LEU A 199 32.76 4.27 11.12
C LEU A 199 32.04 4.94 12.30
N THR A 200 32.72 5.84 13.02
CA THR A 200 32.10 6.57 14.14
C THR A 200 30.91 7.43 13.71
N LEU A 201 30.99 8.09 12.55
CA LEU A 201 29.85 8.83 11.99
C LEU A 201 28.69 7.91 11.61
N LEU A 202 28.97 6.77 10.98
CA LEU A 202 27.95 5.78 10.61
C LEU A 202 27.30 5.14 11.84
N GLU A 203 28.06 4.86 12.88
CA GLU A 203 27.55 4.39 14.17
C GLU A 203 26.67 5.45 14.82
N GLY A 204 27.11 6.70 14.87
CA GLY A 204 26.29 7.81 15.39
C GLY A 204 24.98 8.02 14.61
N GLU A 205 25.00 7.95 13.28
CA GLU A 205 23.78 8.02 12.47
C GLU A 205 22.84 6.83 12.71
N ARG A 206 23.39 5.62 12.89
CA ARG A 206 22.60 4.43 13.22
C ARG A 206 21.95 4.55 14.59
N GLU A 207 22.68 5.00 15.60
CA GLU A 207 22.15 5.25 16.94
C GLU A 207 21.06 6.32 16.92
N GLN A 208 21.24 7.40 16.17
CA GLN A 208 20.22 8.43 16.00
C GLN A 208 18.95 7.90 15.31
N GLN A 209 19.09 7.12 14.23
CA GLN A 209 17.97 6.51 13.54
C GLN A 209 17.23 5.50 14.44
N GLN A 210 17.97 4.67 15.17
CA GLN A 210 17.40 3.74 16.14
C GLN A 210 16.68 4.48 17.27
N GLY A 211 17.28 5.56 17.81
CA GLY A 211 16.65 6.42 18.80
C GLY A 211 15.35 7.05 18.29
N ALA A 212 15.31 7.53 17.04
CA ALA A 212 14.11 8.07 16.42
C ALA A 212 13.01 7.00 16.24
N ILE A 213 13.39 5.79 15.82
CA ILE A 213 12.47 4.64 15.70
C ILE A 213 11.91 4.27 17.09
N GLN A 214 12.78 4.15 18.09
CA GLN A 214 12.40 3.84 19.47
C GLN A 214 11.48 4.92 20.07
N ALA A 215 11.76 6.20 19.84
CA ALA A 215 10.90 7.30 20.29
C ALA A 215 9.51 7.26 19.61
N LYS A 216 9.46 6.96 18.31
CA LYS A 216 8.20 6.81 17.57
C LYS A 216 7.38 5.61 18.08
N LEU A 217 8.04 4.48 18.33
CA LEU A 217 7.41 3.29 18.91
C LEU A 217 6.90 3.56 20.32
N LYS A 218 7.68 4.24 21.15
CA LYS A 218 7.28 4.69 22.49
C LYS A 218 6.02 5.55 22.45
N ALA A 219 6.02 6.60 21.63
CA ALA A 219 4.87 7.48 21.47
C ALA A 219 3.62 6.73 20.97
N GLY A 220 3.76 5.86 19.97
CA GLY A 220 2.66 5.04 19.46
C GLY A 220 2.11 4.04 20.49
N MET A 221 2.99 3.46 21.31
CA MET A 221 2.59 2.56 22.39
C MET A 221 1.88 3.31 23.52
N MET A 222 2.37 4.48 23.93
CA MET A 222 1.71 5.34 24.92
C MET A 222 0.31 5.77 24.45
N ASP A 223 0.19 6.26 23.22
CA ASP A 223 -1.08 6.61 22.58
C ASP A 223 -2.07 5.44 22.58
N ALA A 224 -1.60 4.25 22.17
CA ALA A 224 -2.42 3.05 22.14
C ALA A 224 -2.88 2.60 23.55
N VAL A 225 -2.01 2.65 24.56
CA VAL A 225 -2.36 2.28 25.95
C VAL A 225 -3.38 3.26 26.52
N LEU A 226 -3.14 4.58 26.41
CA LEU A 226 -4.06 5.59 26.93
C LEU A 226 -5.41 5.52 26.24
N THR A 227 -5.43 5.31 24.92
CA THR A 227 -6.67 5.15 24.15
C THR A 227 -7.46 3.91 24.60
N LEU A 228 -6.78 2.77 24.82
CA LEU A 228 -7.42 1.57 25.37
C LEU A 228 -7.96 1.77 26.79
N CYS A 229 -7.21 2.46 27.65
CA CYS A 229 -7.64 2.80 29.00
C CYS A 229 -8.89 3.70 28.99
N ASN A 230 -8.91 4.74 28.16
CA ASN A 230 -10.05 5.65 28.02
C ASN A 230 -11.30 4.96 27.46
N GLN A 231 -11.14 4.08 26.46
CA GLN A 231 -12.26 3.31 25.91
C GLN A 231 -12.83 2.32 26.93
N ARG A 232 -11.98 1.69 27.75
CA ARG A 232 -12.44 0.77 28.79
C ARG A 232 -13.24 1.47 29.89
N LEU A 233 -12.94 2.73 30.19
CA LEU A 233 -13.75 3.55 31.10
C LEU A 233 -15.13 3.81 30.50
N ARG A 234 -15.22 4.17 29.21
CA ARG A 234 -16.50 4.44 28.52
C ARG A 234 -17.38 3.19 28.34
N VAL A 235 -16.79 2.04 28.00
CA VAL A 235 -17.53 0.77 27.83
C VAL A 235 -18.16 0.27 29.14
N LYS A 236 -17.64 0.70 30.31
CA LYS A 236 -18.26 0.41 31.61
C LYS A 236 -19.48 1.27 31.91
N GLU A 237 -19.61 2.43 31.26
CA GLU A 237 -20.62 3.44 31.58
C GLU A 237 -21.84 3.39 30.63
N ASN A 238 -21.72 2.84 29.42
CA ASN A 238 -22.84 2.61 28.52
C ASN A 238 -22.65 1.33 27.69
N THR A 239 -23.62 0.43 27.75
CA THR A 239 -23.62 -0.83 27.00
C THR A 239 -24.58 -0.77 25.80
N ASN A 240 -24.08 -1.22 24.64
CA ASN A 240 -24.81 -1.68 23.44
C ASN A 240 -24.77 -0.80 22.18
N GLN A 241 -23.65 -0.14 21.86
CA GLN A 241 -23.41 0.32 20.48
C GLN A 241 -22.40 -0.61 19.75
N PRO A 242 -22.80 -1.27 18.65
CA PRO A 242 -21.93 -2.22 17.93
C PRO A 242 -20.71 -1.55 17.28
N GLU A 243 -20.78 -0.25 17.02
CA GLU A 243 -19.68 0.54 16.45
C GLU A 243 -18.54 0.76 17.45
N GLU A 244 -18.85 0.99 18.73
CA GLU A 244 -17.86 1.14 19.79
C GLU A 244 -17.06 -0.14 20.01
N PHE A 245 -17.72 -1.31 19.93
CA PHE A 245 -17.06 -2.61 20.00
C PHE A 245 -16.11 -2.85 18.81
N ARG A 246 -16.51 -2.44 17.60
CA ARG A 246 -15.65 -2.52 16.41
C ARG A 246 -14.45 -1.60 16.52
N TYR A 247 -14.66 -0.37 16.98
CA TYR A 247 -13.60 0.60 17.23
C TYR A 247 -12.62 0.08 18.29
N TYR A 248 -13.12 -0.45 19.42
CA TYR A 248 -12.31 -1.09 20.45
C TYR A 248 -11.46 -2.25 19.89
N ARG A 249 -12.05 -3.10 19.03
CA ARG A 249 -11.30 -4.20 18.37
C ARG A 249 -10.19 -3.67 17.48
N ALA A 250 -10.42 -2.58 16.73
CA ALA A 250 -9.42 -1.95 15.88
C ALA A 250 -8.28 -1.33 16.70
N VAL A 251 -8.59 -0.62 17.79
CA VAL A 251 -7.59 -0.05 18.69
C VAL A 251 -6.79 -1.15 19.39
N ARG A 252 -7.43 -2.24 19.82
CA ARG A 252 -6.75 -3.41 20.37
C ARG A 252 -5.82 -4.07 19.35
N ALA A 253 -6.24 -4.20 18.09
CA ALA A 253 -5.39 -4.72 17.03
C ALA A 253 -4.17 -3.81 16.77
N ARG A 254 -4.35 -2.49 16.77
CA ARG A 254 -3.26 -1.50 16.66
C ARG A 254 -2.28 -1.60 17.84
N PHE A 255 -2.77 -1.73 19.06
CA PHE A 255 -1.95 -1.97 20.25
C PHE A 255 -1.12 -3.25 20.12
N MET A 256 -1.74 -4.37 19.70
CA MET A 256 -1.02 -5.65 19.54
C MET A 256 0.08 -5.57 18.47
N ARG A 257 -0.11 -4.78 17.41
CA ARG A 257 0.95 -4.51 16.41
C ARG A 257 2.10 -3.70 16.99
N HIS A 258 1.82 -2.61 17.71
CA HIS A 258 2.88 -1.83 18.36
C HIS A 258 3.62 -2.66 19.41
N LEU A 259 2.91 -3.50 20.15
CA LEU A 259 3.50 -4.40 21.13
C LEU A 259 4.42 -5.43 20.46
N SER A 260 4.05 -6.01 19.32
CA SER A 260 4.91 -6.96 18.61
C SER A 260 6.19 -6.32 18.05
N GLU A 261 6.12 -5.06 17.62
CA GLU A 261 7.29 -4.28 17.19
C GLU A 261 8.23 -3.91 18.35
N CYS A 262 7.67 -3.60 19.51
CA CYS A 262 8.42 -3.31 20.74
C CYS A 262 9.06 -4.57 21.37
N LEU A 263 8.54 -5.77 21.07
CA LEU A 263 9.10 -7.04 21.56
C LEU A 263 10.33 -7.52 20.75
N LYS A 264 10.67 -6.86 19.64
CA LYS A 264 11.89 -7.17 18.88
C LYS A 264 13.14 -6.88 19.74
N PRO A 265 14.22 -7.69 19.62
CA PRO A 265 15.40 -7.58 20.47
C PRO A 265 16.07 -6.18 20.39
N GLU A 266 15.99 -5.54 19.23
CA GLU A 266 16.51 -4.19 18.96
C GLU A 266 15.76 -3.07 19.73
N ASN A 267 14.54 -3.34 20.22
CA ASN A 267 13.64 -2.35 20.84
C ASN A 267 13.31 -2.66 22.31
N GLY A 268 14.01 -3.61 22.94
CA GLY A 268 13.65 -4.13 24.26
C GLY A 268 13.60 -3.08 25.39
N GLY A 269 14.26 -1.92 25.21
CA GLY A 269 14.21 -0.79 26.14
C GLY A 269 12.88 -0.02 26.13
N VAL A 270 12.22 0.06 24.96
CA VAL A 270 11.02 0.89 24.74
C VAL A 270 9.88 0.51 25.68
N ILE A 271 9.66 -0.79 25.90
CA ILE A 271 8.59 -1.28 26.79
C ILE A 271 8.84 -0.84 28.24
N ARG A 272 10.09 -0.85 28.70
CA ARG A 272 10.43 -0.43 30.07
C ARG A 272 10.16 1.06 30.26
N ASP A 273 10.53 1.87 29.27
CA ASP A 273 10.32 3.32 29.31
C ASP A 273 8.83 3.69 29.30
N VAL A 274 8.03 3.02 28.46
CA VAL A 274 6.56 3.17 28.43
C VAL A 274 5.96 2.81 29.80
N ILE A 275 6.37 1.70 30.40
CA ILE A 275 5.88 1.28 31.73
C ILE A 275 6.26 2.31 32.79
N TRP A 276 7.47 2.87 32.72
CA TRP A 276 7.94 3.90 33.64
C TRP A 276 7.13 5.19 33.50
N GLU A 277 6.88 5.67 32.28
CA GLU A 277 6.06 6.86 32.06
C GLU A 277 4.61 6.68 32.49
N LEU A 278 4.00 5.53 32.21
CA LEU A 278 2.67 5.20 32.73
C LEU A 278 2.65 5.17 34.27
N ARG A 279 3.74 4.71 34.91
CA ARG A 279 3.89 4.73 36.36
C ARG A 279 3.91 6.17 36.88
N VAL A 280 4.68 7.06 36.26
CA VAL A 280 4.75 8.50 36.61
C VAL A 280 3.39 9.19 36.43
N LEU A 281 2.68 8.89 35.34
CA LEU A 281 1.34 9.43 35.10
C LEU A 281 0.29 8.91 36.10
N SER A 282 0.48 7.71 36.65
CA SER A 282 -0.41 7.10 37.64
C SER A 282 -0.13 7.49 39.09
N SER A 283 1.05 8.06 39.38
CA SER A 283 1.36 8.54 40.73
C SER A 283 0.72 9.91 40.96
N ALA A 284 -0.34 9.94 41.77
CA ALA A 284 -0.91 11.18 42.27
C ALA A 284 0.17 12.00 43.00
N HIS A 285 0.20 13.31 42.75
CA HIS A 285 1.06 14.23 43.47
C HIS A 285 0.82 14.08 44.99
N GLY A 286 1.81 13.53 45.70
CA GLY A 286 1.82 13.49 47.17
C GLY A 286 1.59 12.14 47.86
N THR A 287 1.47 11.00 47.16
CA THR A 287 1.37 9.69 47.85
C THR A 287 2.58 8.79 47.55
N THR A 288 3.31 8.40 48.60
CA THR A 288 4.46 7.46 48.55
C THR A 288 4.06 6.01 48.25
N LYS A 289 2.79 5.76 47.94
CA LYS A 289 2.26 4.45 47.56
C LYS A 289 1.80 4.48 46.10
N THR A 290 2.75 4.35 45.17
CA THR A 290 2.43 4.07 43.77
C THR A 290 1.70 2.72 43.67
N GLY A 291 0.57 2.65 42.96
CA GLY A 291 -0.26 1.44 42.78
C GLY A 291 0.39 0.23 42.09
N PHE A 292 1.72 0.25 41.93
CA PHE A 292 2.55 -0.78 41.30
C PHE A 292 3.68 -1.29 42.21
N TYR A 293 3.52 -1.21 43.54
CA TYR A 293 4.51 -1.63 44.55
C TYR A 293 5.04 -3.08 44.36
N TYR A 294 4.30 -3.95 43.68
CA TYR A 294 4.69 -5.35 43.46
C TYR A 294 5.68 -5.56 42.29
N VAL A 295 5.96 -4.53 41.50
CA VAL A 295 6.91 -4.61 40.37
C VAL A 295 8.34 -4.32 40.84
N ASP A 296 8.52 -3.67 41.99
CA ASP A 296 9.85 -3.33 42.51
C ASP A 296 10.51 -4.48 43.30
N SER A 297 9.73 -5.43 43.82
CA SER A 297 10.24 -6.53 44.65
C SER A 297 10.64 -7.79 43.88
N ASN A 298 10.49 -7.81 42.56
CA ASN A 298 10.96 -8.92 41.74
C ASN A 298 11.61 -8.35 40.47
N ARG A 299 12.60 -9.03 39.91
CA ARG A 299 13.06 -8.81 38.53
C ARG A 299 12.33 -9.82 37.62
N PRO A 300 11.06 -9.66 37.20
CA PRO A 300 10.50 -10.58 36.23
C PRO A 300 11.02 -10.14 34.85
N THR A 301 11.44 -11.12 34.06
CA THR A 301 11.68 -10.94 32.62
C THR A 301 10.49 -10.24 31.96
N ALA A 302 10.75 -9.37 30.97
CA ALA A 302 9.73 -8.56 30.28
C ALA A 302 8.48 -9.35 29.86
N LYS A 303 8.67 -10.64 29.51
CA LYS A 303 7.63 -11.61 29.17
C LYS A 303 6.63 -11.88 30.31
N GLY A 304 7.09 -11.94 31.56
CA GLY A 304 6.25 -12.19 32.74
C GLY A 304 5.39 -10.99 33.16
N LEU A 305 5.94 -9.78 33.04
CA LEU A 305 5.20 -8.53 33.24
C LEU A 305 4.12 -8.33 32.17
N LEU A 306 4.46 -8.61 30.91
CA LEU A 306 3.55 -8.52 29.78
C LEU A 306 2.38 -9.52 29.91
N ASN A 307 2.66 -10.77 30.28
CA ASN A 307 1.63 -11.79 30.53
C ASN A 307 0.70 -11.41 31.68
N ARG A 308 1.19 -10.69 32.71
CA ARG A 308 0.34 -10.24 33.84
C ARG A 308 -0.47 -8.99 33.52
N LEU A 309 0.07 -8.06 32.74
CA LEU A 309 -0.68 -6.94 32.16
C LEU A 309 -1.77 -7.45 31.23
N LEU A 310 -1.43 -8.37 30.31
CA LEU A 310 -2.39 -9.07 29.46
C LEU A 310 -3.43 -9.82 30.30
N MET A 311 -3.03 -10.58 31.33
CA MET A 311 -3.97 -11.24 32.24
C MET A 311 -4.89 -10.26 32.96
N ARG A 312 -4.42 -9.10 33.45
CA ARG A 312 -5.29 -8.07 34.07
C ARG A 312 -6.18 -7.34 33.07
N MET A 313 -5.76 -7.23 31.82
CA MET A 313 -6.59 -6.71 30.73
C MET A 313 -7.59 -7.74 30.19
N VAL A 314 -7.32 -9.04 30.35
CA VAL A 314 -8.15 -10.16 29.83
C VAL A 314 -9.06 -10.78 30.91
N LYS A 315 -8.67 -10.83 32.20
CA LYS A 315 -9.43 -11.49 33.28
C LYS A 315 -10.65 -10.74 33.82
N GLN A 316 -11.09 -9.64 33.22
CA GLN A 316 -12.38 -9.02 33.57
C GLN A 316 -13.43 -9.17 32.45
N VAL A 317 -13.26 -10.16 31.57
CA VAL A 317 -14.20 -10.50 30.48
C VAL A 317 -14.75 -11.93 30.65
N VAL A 318 -14.94 -12.36 31.90
CA VAL A 318 -15.92 -13.41 32.21
C VAL A 318 -16.93 -12.79 33.14
#